data_AF-V4JYI5-F1
#
_entry.id   AF-V4JYI5-F1
#
_cell.length_a   1.000
_cell.length_b   1.000
_cell.length_c   1.000
_cell.angle_alpha   90.00
_cell.angle_beta   90.00
_cell.angle_gamma   90.00
#
_symmetry.space_group_name_H-M   'P 1'
#
loop_
_entity.id
_entity.type
_entity.pdbx_description
1 polymer ?
#
loop_
_entity_poly.entity_id
_entity_poly.type
_entity_poly.pdbx_seq_one_letter_code
_entity_poly.pdbx_strand_id
1 'polypeptide(L)'
;MASRGPPRREPIDVTAVERRAIVLDYIEGGYYLDPHRWHRSRTVAQAIGLNRFTLLDGIPLQRVEPLEEVTVVKESLMPIEEPLDPTGRRTRKLEVSLVCLEETGKKTCTPLQHVEQRVLDLLRIALGDEVELLGSPAELSKTAESKGLPPKLLAAPKSPLKFSDLTELAKRNLKDAVKIIVRSREKEFVEFFNKAAPINIRLHAIELLRGVGKKTLKAILDTRERKPFQSFDEIKKLLKDDPVDVLADKVVEELSGQSTYNLFIEPESPSVPFLDYLSVLRPAGRQR
;
A
#
# COMPACT_ATOMS: atom_id res chain seq x y z
N MET A 1 -27.09 -5.97 -30.81
CA MET A 1 -26.11 -6.59 -29.88
C MET A 1 -25.34 -5.46 -29.23
N ALA A 2 -25.63 -5.13 -27.97
CA ALA A 2 -24.89 -4.10 -27.25
C ALA A 2 -23.45 -4.61 -27.04
N SER A 3 -22.47 -3.89 -27.58
CA SER A 3 -21.06 -4.10 -27.27
C SER A 3 -20.90 -3.91 -25.77
N ARG A 4 -20.75 -5.02 -25.04
CA ARG A 4 -20.27 -4.98 -23.66
C ARG A 4 -18.89 -4.36 -23.73
N GLY A 5 -18.78 -3.10 -23.28
CA GLY A 5 -17.48 -2.47 -23.07
C GLY A 5 -16.60 -3.38 -22.21
N PRO A 6 -15.26 -3.22 -22.27
CA PRO A 6 -14.36 -4.01 -21.44
C PRO A 6 -14.84 -3.98 -19.99
N PRO A 7 -14.84 -5.13 -19.27
CA PRO A 7 -15.29 -5.17 -17.89
C PRO A 7 -14.54 -4.08 -17.10
N ARG A 8 -15.28 -3.23 -16.39
CA ARG A 8 -14.66 -2.26 -15.47
C ARG A 8 -13.82 -3.08 -14.49
N ARG A 9 -12.50 -2.87 -14.49
CA ARG A 9 -11.62 -3.46 -13.49
C ARG A 9 -12.13 -3.04 -12.12
N GLU A 10 -12.35 -4.00 -11.23
CA GLU A 10 -12.71 -3.66 -9.86
C GLU A 10 -11.54 -2.90 -9.22
N PRO A 11 -11.82 -1.80 -8.51
CA PRO A 11 -10.77 -1.02 -7.86
C PRO A 11 -10.06 -1.88 -6.82
N ILE A 12 -8.72 -1.81 -6.82
CA ILE A 12 -7.87 -2.50 -5.85
C ILE A 12 -8.27 -2.05 -4.44
N ASP A 13 -8.65 -2.99 -3.57
CA ASP A 13 -8.82 -2.70 -2.13
C ASP A 13 -7.43 -2.59 -1.50
N VAL A 14 -6.98 -1.36 -1.22
CA VAL A 14 -5.68 -1.05 -0.63
C VAL A 14 -5.40 -1.91 0.59
N THR A 15 -6.41 -2.08 1.45
CA THR A 15 -6.26 -2.80 2.73
C THR A 15 -6.12 -4.31 2.55
N ALA A 16 -6.52 -4.84 1.39
CA ALA A 16 -6.34 -6.23 1.03
C ALA A 16 -4.95 -6.51 0.42
N VAL A 17 -4.30 -5.50 -0.17
CA VAL A 17 -3.01 -5.68 -0.86
C VAL A 17 -1.82 -5.16 -0.06
N GLU A 18 -2.02 -4.15 0.79
CA GLU A 18 -0.99 -3.50 1.60
C GLU A 18 -1.25 -3.73 3.08
N ARG A 19 -0.38 -4.53 3.73
CA ARG A 19 -0.39 -4.72 5.19
C ARG A 19 0.46 -3.68 5.91
N ARG A 20 1.46 -3.13 5.23
CA ARG A 20 2.45 -2.18 5.76
C ARG A 20 2.68 -1.08 4.73
N ALA A 21 2.91 0.13 5.20
CA ALA A 21 3.20 1.29 4.35
C ALA A 21 4.31 2.16 4.97
N ILE A 22 4.96 2.99 4.16
CA ILE A 22 5.87 4.04 4.61
C ILE A 22 5.18 5.38 4.49
N VAL A 23 5.18 6.16 5.56
CA VAL A 23 4.60 7.51 5.59
C VAL A 23 5.41 8.45 4.70
N LEU A 24 4.72 9.16 3.82
CA LEU A 24 5.28 10.17 2.93
C LEU A 24 5.11 11.58 3.50
N ASP A 25 3.95 11.86 4.11
CA ASP A 25 3.63 13.16 4.71
C ASP A 25 2.62 12.99 5.84
N TYR A 26 2.72 13.84 6.87
CA TYR A 26 1.79 13.91 8.00
C TYR A 26 1.18 15.31 8.07
N ILE A 27 -0.12 15.38 7.80
CA ILE A 27 -0.87 16.62 7.64
C ILE A 27 -1.79 16.78 8.85
N GLU A 28 -1.26 17.43 9.89
CA GLU A 28 -1.94 17.54 11.19
C GLU A 28 -3.32 18.23 11.06
N GLY A 29 -3.40 19.27 10.22
CA GLY A 29 -4.62 20.02 9.96
C GLY A 29 -5.52 19.46 8.83
N GLY A 30 -5.19 18.33 8.20
CA GLY A 30 -5.92 17.82 7.04
C GLY A 30 -5.71 18.62 5.75
N TYR A 31 -6.41 18.23 4.67
CA TYR A 31 -6.23 18.83 3.35
C TYR A 31 -6.86 20.23 3.29
N TYR A 32 -6.03 21.27 3.40
CA TYR A 32 -6.48 22.67 3.42
C TYR A 32 -7.22 23.12 2.14
N LEU A 33 -6.93 22.50 0.98
CA LEU A 33 -7.59 22.78 -0.29
C LEU A 33 -8.84 21.93 -0.55
N ASP A 34 -9.19 20.99 0.34
CA ASP A 34 -10.36 20.12 0.10
C ASP A 34 -11.65 20.95 0.08
N PRO A 35 -12.55 20.79 -0.90
CA PRO A 35 -13.81 21.54 -0.94
C PRO A 35 -14.71 21.27 0.29
N HIS A 36 -14.57 20.12 0.96
CA HIS A 36 -15.40 19.74 2.08
C HIS A 36 -14.77 20.09 3.43
N ARG A 37 -15.51 20.87 4.24
CA ARG A 37 -15.05 21.40 5.54
C ARG A 37 -14.62 20.32 6.54
N TRP A 38 -15.18 19.12 6.46
CA TRP A 38 -14.88 18.00 7.37
C TRP A 38 -13.59 17.25 7.01
N HIS A 39 -13.11 17.35 5.76
CA HIS A 39 -11.78 16.87 5.35
C HIS A 39 -10.65 17.86 5.69
N ARG A 40 -10.99 19.15 5.88
CA ARG A 40 -10.04 20.24 6.21
C ARG A 40 -9.57 20.29 7.66
N SER A 41 -10.05 19.39 8.52
CA SER A 41 -9.75 19.43 9.96
C SER A 41 -9.39 18.07 10.53
N ARG A 42 -9.40 17.02 9.71
CA ARG A 42 -9.05 15.67 10.12
C ARG A 42 -7.59 15.44 9.79
N THR A 43 -6.81 15.02 10.77
CA THR A 43 -5.43 14.63 10.56
C THR A 43 -5.35 13.49 9.55
N VAL A 44 -4.48 13.64 8.55
CA VAL A 44 -4.27 12.68 7.48
C VAL A 44 -2.78 12.41 7.33
N ALA A 45 -2.42 11.16 7.04
CA ALA A 45 -1.09 10.83 6.56
C ALA A 45 -1.21 10.26 5.14
N GLN A 46 -0.33 10.71 4.25
CA GLN A 46 -0.12 10.08 2.95
C GLN A 46 1.00 9.06 3.08
N ALA A 47 0.87 7.91 2.42
CA ALA A 47 1.81 6.80 2.53
C ALA A 47 1.92 6.01 1.22
N ILE A 48 2.97 5.18 1.14
CA ILE A 48 3.19 4.23 0.06
C ILE A 48 3.30 2.81 0.62
N GLY A 49 2.51 1.90 0.07
CA GLY A 49 2.50 0.49 0.46
C GLY A 49 3.78 -0.26 0.11
N LEU A 50 4.19 -1.18 0.99
CA LEU A 50 5.43 -1.96 0.82
C LEU A 50 5.33 -3.06 -0.24
N ASN A 51 4.13 -3.53 -0.60
CA ASN A 51 3.94 -4.73 -1.42
C ASN A 51 3.79 -4.43 -2.91
N ARG A 52 2.84 -3.55 -3.27
CA ARG A 52 2.49 -3.17 -4.64
C ARG A 52 2.83 -1.72 -4.96
N PHE A 53 3.48 -0.99 -4.04
CA PHE A 53 3.74 0.45 -4.15
C PHE A 53 2.44 1.26 -4.30
N THR A 54 1.32 0.75 -3.76
CA THR A 54 0.05 1.46 -3.83
C THR A 54 0.13 2.71 -2.96
N LEU A 55 -0.17 3.86 -3.56
CA LEU A 55 -0.30 5.12 -2.82
C LEU A 55 -1.63 5.13 -2.08
N LEU A 56 -1.61 5.62 -0.85
CA LEU A 56 -2.79 5.72 -0.01
C LEU A 56 -2.71 6.95 0.87
N ASP A 57 -3.86 7.42 1.31
CA ASP A 57 -3.98 8.28 2.46
C ASP A 57 -4.83 7.60 3.53
N GLY A 58 -4.75 8.11 4.75
CA GLY A 58 -5.49 7.52 5.86
C GLY A 58 -5.42 8.34 7.12
N ILE A 59 -6.20 7.93 8.10
CA ILE A 59 -6.21 8.55 9.43
C ILE A 59 -5.21 7.81 10.32
N PRO A 60 -4.15 8.48 10.76
CA PRO A 60 -3.23 7.87 11.70
C PRO A 60 -3.87 7.80 13.09
N LEU A 61 -3.79 6.64 13.73
CA LEU A 61 -4.34 6.43 15.10
C LEU A 61 -3.38 6.95 16.18
N GLN A 62 -2.13 7.21 15.80
CA GLN A 62 -1.08 7.81 16.62
C GLN A 62 -0.30 8.80 15.76
N ARG A 63 0.40 9.76 16.36
CA ARG A 63 1.29 10.66 15.61
C ARG A 63 2.36 9.85 14.87
N VAL A 64 2.52 10.12 13.57
CA VAL A 64 3.50 9.50 12.68
C VAL A 64 4.45 10.55 12.12
N GLU A 65 5.63 10.11 11.70
CA GLU A 65 6.64 10.98 11.08
C GLU A 65 6.96 10.50 9.66
N PRO A 66 7.45 11.36 8.75
CA PRO A 66 7.85 10.95 7.41
C PRO A 66 8.92 9.84 7.42
N LEU A 67 8.83 8.94 6.44
CA LEU A 67 9.66 7.74 6.28
C LEU A 67 9.50 6.68 7.38
N GLU A 68 8.52 6.85 8.27
CA GLU A 68 8.17 5.85 9.27
C GLU A 68 7.33 4.71 8.67
N GLU A 69 7.60 3.48 9.08
CA GLU A 69 6.80 2.32 8.69
C GLU A 69 5.56 2.18 9.60
N VAL A 70 4.40 1.99 8.99
CA VAL A 70 3.10 1.88 9.67
C VAL A 70 2.35 0.64 9.22
N THR A 71 1.47 0.13 10.09
CA THR A 71 0.53 -0.93 9.75
C THR A 71 -0.71 -0.33 9.11
N VAL A 72 -1.09 -0.83 7.94
CA VAL A 72 -2.32 -0.43 7.27
C VAL A 72 -3.47 -1.24 7.84
N VAL A 73 -4.51 -0.55 8.30
CA VAL A 73 -5.71 -1.14 8.89
C VAL A 73 -6.95 -0.59 8.18
N LYS A 74 -8.00 -1.40 8.13
CA LYS A 74 -9.19 -1.08 7.36
C LYS A 74 -10.18 -0.27 8.18
N GLU A 75 -10.54 0.91 7.69
CA GLU A 75 -11.68 1.67 8.20
C GLU A 75 -12.98 1.08 7.62
N SER A 76 -13.95 0.79 8.49
CA SER A 76 -15.28 0.33 8.12
C SER A 76 -16.34 1.06 8.94
N LEU A 77 -17.40 1.51 8.30
CA LEU A 77 -18.56 2.05 8.98
C LEU A 77 -19.49 0.90 9.37
N MET A 78 -19.77 0.78 10.66
CA MET A 78 -20.69 -0.22 11.22
C MET A 78 -21.98 0.47 11.66
N PRO A 79 -23.10 0.28 10.94
CA PRO A 79 -24.39 0.77 11.39
C PRO A 79 -24.90 -0.12 12.54
N ILE A 80 -25.32 0.51 13.63
CA ILE A 80 -25.96 -0.16 14.76
C ILE A 80 -27.29 0.53 15.09
N GLU A 81 -28.22 -0.25 15.64
CA GLU A 81 -29.48 0.27 16.17
C GLU A 81 -29.44 0.23 17.69
N GLU A 82 -29.49 1.41 18.29
CA GLU A 82 -29.40 1.58 19.72
C GLU A 82 -30.79 1.79 20.32
N PRO A 83 -31.27 0.90 21.22
CA PRO A 83 -32.56 1.07 21.88
C PRO A 83 -32.61 2.35 22.72
N LEU A 84 -33.68 3.13 22.60
CA LEU A 84 -33.93 4.34 23.40
C LEU A 84 -34.86 4.07 24.59
N ASP A 85 -35.52 2.91 24.59
CA ASP A 85 -36.43 2.47 25.62
C ASP A 85 -36.22 0.98 25.93
N PRO A 86 -36.58 0.51 27.15
CA PRO A 86 -36.40 -0.89 27.53
C PRO A 86 -37.16 -1.89 26.67
N THR A 87 -38.21 -1.44 25.96
CA THR A 87 -39.02 -2.31 25.08
C THR A 87 -38.47 -2.43 23.67
N GLY A 88 -37.42 -1.67 23.34
CA GLY A 88 -36.77 -1.68 22.01
C GLY A 88 -37.65 -1.15 20.87
N ARG A 89 -38.77 -0.48 21.19
CA ARG A 89 -39.71 0.02 20.17
C ARG A 89 -39.25 1.30 19.52
N ARG A 90 -38.39 2.08 20.19
CA ARG A 90 -37.73 3.27 19.67
C ARG A 90 -36.24 2.99 19.60
N THR A 91 -35.67 3.08 18.40
CA THR A 91 -34.24 2.92 18.18
C THR A 91 -33.65 4.20 17.60
N ARG A 92 -32.38 4.44 17.91
CA ARG A 92 -31.53 5.44 17.27
C ARG A 92 -30.54 4.72 16.37
N LYS A 93 -30.46 5.11 15.10
CA LYS A 93 -29.41 4.61 14.20
C LYS A 93 -28.12 5.37 14.50
N LEU A 94 -27.05 4.61 14.71
CA LEU A 94 -25.70 5.14 14.94
C LEU A 94 -24.77 4.50 13.91
N GLU A 95 -23.89 5.29 13.31
CA GLU A 95 -22.81 4.78 12.47
C GLU A 95 -21.50 4.90 13.23
N VAL A 96 -20.87 3.77 13.52
CA VAL A 96 -19.60 3.73 14.25
C VAL A 96 -18.47 3.41 13.27
N SER A 97 -17.47 4.30 13.19
CA SER A 97 -16.23 4.00 12.48
C SER A 97 -15.41 2.99 13.28
N LEU A 98 -15.25 1.80 12.72
CA LEU A 98 -14.36 0.76 13.24
C LEU A 98 -13.09 0.72 12.41
N VAL A 99 -11.99 0.45 13.09
CA VAL A 99 -10.71 0.14 12.47
C VAL A 99 -10.38 -1.31 12.78
N CYS A 100 -10.09 -2.08 11.74
CA CYS A 100 -9.88 -3.51 11.87
C CYS A 100 -8.55 -3.95 11.30
N LEU A 101 -7.87 -4.79 12.06
CA LEU A 101 -6.74 -5.59 11.63
C LEU A 101 -7.27 -6.96 11.19
N GLU A 102 -7.21 -7.23 9.89
CA GLU A 102 -7.64 -8.50 9.31
C GLU A 102 -6.49 -9.52 9.34
N GLU A 103 -6.76 -10.72 9.87
CA GLU A 103 -5.86 -11.87 9.80
C GLU A 103 -6.59 -13.11 9.26
N THR A 104 -5.82 -14.16 8.96
CA THR A 104 -6.35 -15.45 8.48
C THR A 104 -7.37 -16.04 9.45
N GLY A 105 -8.65 -15.75 9.21
CA GLY A 105 -9.79 -16.30 9.95
C GLY A 105 -10.17 -15.60 11.25
N LYS A 106 -9.46 -14.55 11.69
CA LYS A 106 -9.82 -13.75 12.88
C LYS A 106 -9.65 -12.27 12.59
N LYS A 107 -10.68 -11.48 12.90
CA LYS A 107 -10.67 -10.03 12.68
C LYS A 107 -10.66 -9.34 14.04
N THR A 108 -9.67 -8.48 14.28
CA THR A 108 -9.59 -7.69 15.52
C THR A 108 -9.93 -6.24 15.20
N CYS A 109 -10.97 -5.69 15.82
CA CYS A 109 -11.46 -4.35 15.55
C CYS A 109 -11.45 -3.48 16.80
N THR A 110 -11.37 -2.17 16.62
CA THR A 110 -11.60 -1.17 17.67
C THR A 110 -12.40 -0.01 17.08
N PRO A 111 -13.25 0.66 17.86
CA PRO A 111 -13.77 1.96 17.48
C PRO A 111 -12.63 2.97 17.26
N LEU A 112 -12.74 3.77 16.20
CA LEU A 112 -11.76 4.83 15.91
C LEU A 112 -11.84 5.96 16.93
N GLN A 113 -13.04 6.25 17.41
CA GLN A 113 -13.32 7.25 18.44
C GLN A 113 -13.80 6.57 19.71
N HIS A 114 -13.67 7.26 20.85
CA HIS A 114 -14.21 6.78 22.10
C HIS A 114 -15.73 6.61 22.01
N VAL A 115 -16.24 5.46 22.45
CA VAL A 115 -17.66 5.13 22.48
C VAL A 115 -18.04 4.63 23.86
N GLU A 116 -19.28 4.85 24.27
CA GLU A 116 -19.81 4.39 25.55
C GLU A 116 -19.84 2.86 25.65
N GLN A 117 -19.77 2.31 26.87
CA GLN A 117 -19.79 0.86 27.10
C GLN A 117 -21.01 0.17 26.49
N ARG A 118 -22.18 0.82 26.54
CA ARG A 118 -23.41 0.32 25.93
C ARG A 118 -23.28 0.13 24.42
N VAL A 119 -22.61 1.06 23.75
CA VAL A 119 -22.36 0.99 22.30
C VAL A 119 -21.37 -0.13 21.99
N LEU A 120 -20.34 -0.33 22.82
CA LEU A 120 -19.41 -1.47 22.69
C LEU A 120 -20.14 -2.81 22.79
N ASP A 121 -21.07 -2.96 23.72
CA ASP A 121 -21.82 -4.20 23.89
C ASP A 121 -22.75 -4.47 22.69
N LEU A 122 -23.40 -3.43 22.16
CA LEU A 122 -24.18 -3.53 20.92
C LEU A 122 -23.29 -3.92 19.72
N LEU A 123 -22.09 -3.35 19.61
CA LEU A 123 -21.15 -3.69 18.55
C LEU A 123 -20.68 -5.15 18.64
N ARG A 124 -20.41 -5.67 19.84
CA ARG A 124 -20.05 -7.08 20.04
C ARG A 124 -21.16 -8.01 19.53
N ILE A 125 -22.41 -7.70 19.85
CA ILE A 125 -23.57 -8.47 19.37
C ILE A 125 -23.68 -8.38 17.85
N ALA A 126 -23.51 -7.19 17.28
CA ALA A 126 -23.69 -6.96 15.85
C ALA A 126 -22.57 -7.57 14.98
N LEU A 127 -21.34 -7.61 15.49
CA LEU A 127 -20.17 -8.15 14.78
C LEU A 127 -20.06 -9.68 14.89
N GLY A 128 -20.64 -10.28 15.93
CA GLY A 128 -20.59 -11.72 16.18
C GLY A 128 -19.22 -12.23 16.66
N ASP A 129 -19.11 -13.55 16.84
CA ASP A 129 -17.96 -14.19 17.48
C ASP A 129 -16.70 -14.25 16.61
N GLU A 130 -16.82 -14.00 15.30
CA GLU A 130 -15.69 -13.98 14.36
C GLU A 130 -14.81 -12.72 14.51
N VAL A 131 -15.32 -11.70 15.21
CA VAL A 131 -14.67 -10.40 15.39
C VAL A 131 -14.35 -10.15 16.86
N GLU A 132 -13.07 -10.02 17.17
CA GLU A 132 -12.61 -9.59 18.48
C GLU A 132 -12.66 -8.06 18.58
N LEU A 133 -13.59 -7.52 19.36
CA LEU A 133 -13.71 -6.08 19.60
C LEU A 133 -12.89 -5.65 20.81
N LEU A 134 -11.86 -4.85 20.56
CA LEU A 134 -11.00 -4.20 21.55
C LEU A 134 -11.62 -2.88 22.02
N GLY A 135 -11.23 -2.45 23.22
CA GLY A 135 -11.76 -1.24 23.84
C GLY A 135 -11.04 0.04 23.42
N SER A 136 -9.84 -0.07 22.85
CA SER A 136 -9.03 1.09 22.47
C SER A 136 -8.08 0.84 21.29
N PRO A 137 -7.74 1.91 20.52
CA PRO A 137 -6.66 1.89 19.54
C PRO A 137 -5.32 1.39 20.07
N ALA A 138 -5.02 1.64 21.35
CA ALA A 138 -3.77 1.23 21.97
C ALA A 138 -3.64 -0.30 22.12
N GLU A 139 -4.75 -0.99 22.41
CA GLU A 139 -4.78 -2.46 22.43
C GLU A 139 -4.57 -3.03 21.02
N LEU A 140 -5.15 -2.38 19.99
CA LEU A 140 -4.95 -2.80 18.61
C LEU A 140 -3.49 -2.63 18.16
N SER A 141 -2.82 -1.55 18.58
CA SER A 141 -1.38 -1.35 18.36
C SER A 141 -0.53 -2.45 18.99
N LYS A 142 -0.80 -2.82 20.25
CA LYS A 142 -0.11 -3.95 20.91
C LYS A 142 -0.34 -5.27 20.19
N THR A 143 -1.57 -5.47 19.68
CA THR A 143 -1.92 -6.63 18.89
C THR A 143 -1.09 -6.67 17.60
N ALA A 144 -0.96 -5.54 16.89
CA ALA A 144 -0.11 -5.44 15.70
C ALA A 144 1.36 -5.76 16.00
N GLU A 145 1.93 -5.21 17.08
CA GLU A 145 3.31 -5.53 17.51
C GLU A 145 3.51 -7.01 17.80
N SER A 146 2.58 -7.64 18.53
CA SER A 146 2.65 -9.08 18.83
C SER A 146 2.67 -9.96 17.58
N LYS A 147 2.20 -9.42 16.45
CA LYS A 147 2.14 -10.07 15.14
C LYS A 147 3.33 -9.70 14.24
N GLY A 148 4.33 -9.01 14.77
CA GLY A 148 5.51 -8.55 14.04
C GLY A 148 5.22 -7.41 13.06
N LEU A 149 4.15 -6.66 13.28
CA LEU A 149 3.81 -5.47 12.50
C LEU A 149 4.19 -4.19 13.25
N PRO A 150 4.40 -3.06 12.55
CA PRO A 150 4.62 -1.77 13.21
C PRO A 150 3.47 -1.38 14.15
N PRO A 151 3.74 -0.81 15.34
CA PRO A 151 2.70 -0.41 16.29
C PRO A 151 1.79 0.70 15.81
N LYS A 152 2.34 1.61 14.99
CA LYS A 152 1.60 2.77 14.51
C LYS A 152 0.66 2.33 13.40
N LEU A 153 -0.61 2.70 13.56
CA LEU A 153 -1.68 2.25 12.69
C LEU A 153 -2.15 3.40 11.81
N LEU A 154 -2.35 3.10 10.53
CA LEU A 154 -2.94 3.99 9.55
C LEU A 154 -4.25 3.40 9.06
N ALA A 155 -5.37 4.00 9.46
CA ALA A 155 -6.69 3.63 8.97
C ALA A 155 -6.87 4.15 7.55
N ALA A 156 -6.77 3.24 6.58
CA ALA A 156 -6.86 3.56 5.16
C ALA A 156 -8.26 3.21 4.61
N PRO A 157 -8.77 3.99 3.65
CA PRO A 157 -9.93 3.62 2.87
C PRO A 157 -9.57 2.48 1.90
N LYS A 158 -10.59 1.92 1.25
CA LYS A 158 -10.38 0.89 0.21
C LYS A 158 -9.72 1.44 -1.05
N SER A 159 -10.00 2.71 -1.39
CA SER A 159 -9.56 3.32 -2.63
C SER A 159 -8.11 3.81 -2.55
N PRO A 160 -7.27 3.55 -3.56
CA PRO A 160 -5.93 4.10 -3.62
C PRO A 160 -5.94 5.60 -3.91
N LEU A 161 -4.88 6.27 -3.47
CA LEU A 161 -4.59 7.67 -3.79
C LEU A 161 -3.87 7.75 -5.14
N LYS A 162 -4.14 8.80 -5.93
CA LYS A 162 -3.40 9.03 -7.18
C LYS A 162 -2.11 9.79 -6.94
N PHE A 163 -1.13 9.63 -7.82
CA PHE A 163 0.12 10.39 -7.76
C PHE A 163 -0.09 11.91 -7.84
N SER A 164 -1.09 12.36 -8.61
CA SER A 164 -1.45 13.79 -8.72
C SER A 164 -1.88 14.41 -7.40
N ASP A 165 -2.43 13.58 -6.50
CA ASP A 165 -3.08 14.00 -5.26
C ASP A 165 -2.09 13.96 -4.08
N LEU A 166 -0.84 13.53 -4.32
CA LEU A 166 0.23 13.65 -3.34
C LEU A 166 0.58 15.11 -3.06
N THR A 167 0.86 15.42 -1.80
CA THR A 167 1.42 16.72 -1.42
C THR A 167 2.83 16.90 -1.98
N GLU A 168 3.30 18.13 -2.06
CA GLU A 168 4.67 18.42 -2.49
C GLU A 168 5.72 17.84 -1.53
N LEU A 169 5.41 17.72 -0.23
CA LEU A 169 6.28 17.06 0.73
C LEU A 169 6.26 15.54 0.52
N ALA A 170 5.09 14.95 0.30
CA ALA A 170 4.97 13.53 -0.01
C ALA A 170 5.75 13.15 -1.28
N LYS A 171 5.66 13.96 -2.35
CA LYS A 171 6.42 13.76 -3.59
C LYS A 171 7.93 13.83 -3.37
N ARG A 172 8.42 14.73 -2.50
CA ARG A 172 9.85 14.82 -2.15
C ARG A 172 10.33 13.57 -1.41
N ASN A 173 9.53 13.07 -0.47
CA ASN A 173 9.86 11.89 0.33
C ASN A 173 9.66 10.56 -0.42
N LEU A 174 8.85 10.56 -1.49
CA LEU A 174 8.48 9.37 -2.24
C LEU A 174 9.69 8.58 -2.72
N LYS A 175 10.69 9.24 -3.30
CA LYS A 175 11.87 8.54 -3.82
C LYS A 175 12.61 7.82 -2.68
N ASP A 176 12.82 8.47 -1.54
CA ASP A 176 13.53 7.85 -0.42
C ASP A 176 12.72 6.73 0.25
N ALA A 177 11.40 6.89 0.36
CA ALA A 177 10.51 5.81 0.80
C ALA A 177 10.61 4.58 -0.11
N VAL A 178 10.59 4.79 -1.43
CA VAL A 178 10.76 3.69 -2.40
C VAL A 178 12.14 3.02 -2.24
N LYS A 179 13.22 3.77 -1.99
CA LYS A 179 14.54 3.17 -1.72
C LYS A 179 14.52 2.28 -0.49
N ILE A 180 13.83 2.69 0.59
CA ILE A 180 13.67 1.87 1.80
C ILE A 180 12.96 0.56 1.45
N ILE A 181 11.87 0.64 0.68
CA ILE A 181 11.11 -0.54 0.24
C ILE A 181 11.98 -1.48 -0.59
N VAL A 182 12.66 -0.95 -1.61
CA VAL A 182 13.55 -1.72 -2.52
C VAL A 182 14.68 -2.40 -1.75
N ARG A 183 15.31 -1.72 -0.78
CA ARG A 183 16.34 -2.31 0.09
C ARG A 183 15.78 -3.43 0.96
N SER A 184 14.62 -3.21 1.59
CA SER A 184 13.99 -4.24 2.44
C SER A 184 13.59 -5.49 1.65
N ARG A 185 13.41 -5.36 0.33
CA ARG A 185 12.99 -6.41 -0.62
C ARG A 185 14.09 -6.78 -1.61
N GLU A 186 15.36 -6.61 -1.25
CA GLU A 186 16.51 -6.82 -2.15
C GLU A 186 16.43 -8.13 -2.94
N LYS A 187 16.10 -9.25 -2.28
CA LYS A 187 16.00 -10.57 -2.93
C LYS A 187 15.02 -10.59 -4.10
N GLU A 188 13.89 -9.90 -4.00
CA GLU A 188 12.88 -9.85 -5.06
C GLU A 188 13.39 -9.05 -6.26
N PHE A 189 14.04 -7.92 -6.01
CA PHE A 189 14.57 -7.05 -7.06
C PHE A 189 15.86 -7.58 -7.68
N VAL A 190 16.70 -8.31 -6.94
CA VAL A 190 17.81 -9.09 -7.52
C VAL A 190 17.26 -10.14 -8.48
N GLU A 191 16.16 -10.79 -8.12
CA GLU A 191 15.52 -11.79 -8.96
C GLU A 191 14.94 -11.19 -10.24
N PHE A 192 14.50 -9.93 -10.23
CA PHE A 192 14.17 -9.20 -11.45
C PHE A 192 15.34 -9.19 -12.44
N PHE A 193 16.57 -8.89 -12.01
CA PHE A 193 17.74 -8.92 -12.91
C PHE A 193 18.05 -10.34 -13.41
N ASN A 194 17.80 -11.37 -12.60
CA ASN A 194 18.00 -12.76 -13.01
C ASN A 194 16.95 -13.25 -14.02
N LYS A 195 15.68 -12.89 -13.84
CA LYS A 195 14.55 -13.42 -14.61
C LYS A 195 14.02 -12.53 -15.72
N ALA A 196 14.35 -11.23 -15.73
CA ALA A 196 13.82 -10.30 -16.72
C ALA A 196 14.11 -10.77 -18.15
N ALA A 197 13.07 -10.73 -18.98
CA ALA A 197 13.07 -11.25 -20.35
C ALA A 197 12.99 -10.13 -21.40
N PRO A 198 13.32 -10.41 -22.67
CA PRO A 198 13.06 -9.50 -23.76
C PRO A 198 11.55 -9.26 -23.93
N ILE A 199 11.16 -7.98 -24.10
CA ILE A 199 9.77 -7.60 -24.38
C ILE A 199 9.45 -7.90 -25.85
N ASN A 200 10.41 -7.60 -26.73
CA ASN A 200 10.37 -7.95 -28.14
C ASN A 200 11.80 -8.11 -28.68
N ILE A 201 11.94 -8.36 -29.97
CA ILE A 201 13.24 -8.56 -30.65
C ILE A 201 14.22 -7.37 -30.55
N ARG A 202 13.74 -6.16 -30.20
CA ARG A 202 14.53 -4.93 -30.16
C ARG A 202 14.72 -4.36 -28.74
N LEU A 203 13.88 -4.75 -27.79
CA LEU A 203 13.79 -4.15 -26.47
C LEU A 203 13.77 -5.20 -25.37
N HIS A 204 14.71 -5.10 -24.43
CA HIS A 204 14.74 -5.90 -23.21
C HIS A 204 14.17 -5.15 -22.00
N ALA A 205 13.51 -5.85 -21.06
CA ALA A 205 12.89 -5.21 -19.90
C ALA A 205 13.90 -4.44 -19.02
N ILE A 206 15.11 -4.96 -18.82
CA ILE A 206 16.17 -4.28 -18.06
C ILE A 206 16.60 -2.95 -18.73
N GLU A 207 16.45 -2.79 -20.04
CA GLU A 207 16.78 -1.52 -20.73
C GLU A 207 15.80 -0.39 -20.40
N LEU A 208 14.64 -0.71 -19.80
CA LEU A 208 13.70 0.30 -19.29
C LEU A 208 14.21 0.96 -18.01
N LEU A 209 15.29 0.45 -17.42
CA LEU A 209 15.96 1.08 -16.30
C LEU A 209 16.89 2.19 -16.79
N ARG A 210 16.83 3.35 -16.13
CA ARG A 210 17.72 4.47 -16.41
C ARG A 210 19.18 4.04 -16.31
N GLY A 211 19.98 4.44 -17.30
CA GLY A 211 21.41 4.13 -17.34
C GLY A 211 21.77 2.73 -17.86
N VAL A 212 20.78 1.90 -18.22
CA VAL A 212 21.03 0.59 -18.85
C VAL A 212 20.90 0.69 -20.37
N GLY A 213 22.04 0.81 -21.05
CA GLY A 213 22.12 0.68 -22.51
C GLY A 213 22.48 -0.74 -22.96
N LYS A 214 22.59 -0.95 -24.28
CA LYS A 214 22.93 -2.27 -24.90
C LYS A 214 24.21 -2.90 -24.34
N LYS A 215 25.24 -2.11 -24.05
CA LYS A 215 26.51 -2.59 -23.49
C LYS A 215 26.33 -3.13 -22.07
N THR A 216 25.65 -2.35 -21.21
CA THR A 216 25.35 -2.74 -19.83
C THR A 216 24.43 -3.94 -19.79
N LEU A 217 23.38 -3.96 -20.63
CA LEU A 217 22.49 -5.11 -20.77
C LEU A 217 23.29 -6.37 -21.09
N LYS A 218 24.15 -6.33 -22.11
CA LYS A 218 24.96 -7.49 -22.50
C LYS A 218 25.80 -7.99 -21.32
N ALA A 219 26.46 -7.09 -20.60
CA ALA A 219 27.24 -7.47 -19.42
C ALA A 219 26.40 -8.13 -18.32
N ILE A 220 25.18 -7.64 -18.06
CA ILE A 220 24.24 -8.22 -17.10
C ILE A 220 23.80 -9.62 -17.56
N LEU A 221 23.42 -9.78 -18.83
CA LEU A 221 22.99 -11.05 -19.41
C LEU A 221 24.11 -12.10 -19.38
N ASP A 222 25.31 -11.73 -19.83
CA ASP A 222 26.47 -12.62 -19.85
C ASP A 222 26.86 -13.06 -18.41
N THR A 223 26.69 -12.17 -17.42
CA THR A 223 27.00 -12.48 -16.02
C THR A 223 25.98 -13.44 -15.41
N ARG A 224 24.67 -13.16 -15.58
CA ARG A 224 23.62 -14.01 -15.01
C ARG A 224 23.53 -15.40 -15.65
N GLU A 225 23.93 -15.53 -16.93
CA GLU A 225 24.02 -16.82 -17.62
C GLU A 225 25.10 -17.72 -16.99
N ARG A 226 26.20 -17.12 -16.51
CA ARG A 226 27.25 -17.86 -15.80
C ARG A 226 26.85 -18.17 -14.36
N LYS A 227 26.34 -17.16 -13.64
CA LYS A 227 25.92 -17.28 -12.25
C LYS A 227 24.82 -16.25 -11.94
N PRO A 228 23.66 -16.65 -11.41
CA PRO A 228 22.64 -15.71 -10.94
C PRO A 228 23.18 -14.75 -9.88
N PHE A 229 22.74 -13.51 -9.93
CA PHE A 229 23.06 -12.49 -8.93
C PHE A 229 22.46 -12.87 -7.58
N GLN A 230 23.21 -12.60 -6.50
CA GLN A 230 22.78 -12.86 -5.12
C GLN A 230 22.50 -11.58 -4.33
N SER A 231 23.02 -10.44 -4.78
CA SER A 231 22.90 -9.16 -4.08
C SER A 231 22.96 -7.96 -5.03
N PHE A 232 22.51 -6.82 -4.53
CA PHE A 232 22.71 -5.53 -5.19
C PHE A 232 24.17 -5.15 -5.35
N ASP A 233 25.07 -5.60 -4.45
CA ASP A 233 26.50 -5.31 -4.56
C ASP A 233 27.14 -5.95 -5.80
N GLU A 234 26.66 -7.12 -6.24
CA GLU A 234 27.11 -7.74 -7.49
C GLU A 234 26.63 -6.95 -8.71
N ILE A 235 25.37 -6.50 -8.69
CA ILE A 235 24.75 -5.73 -9.78
C ILE A 235 25.38 -4.33 -9.90
N LYS A 236 25.69 -3.70 -8.76
CA LYS A 236 26.32 -2.38 -8.68
C LYS A 236 27.68 -2.32 -9.39
N LYS A 237 28.38 -3.44 -9.54
CA LYS A 237 29.65 -3.51 -10.30
C LYS A 237 29.45 -3.37 -11.81
N LEU A 238 28.23 -3.62 -12.30
CA LEU A 238 27.87 -3.56 -13.72
C LEU A 238 27.12 -2.28 -14.08
N LEU A 239 26.36 -1.73 -13.13
CA LEU A 239 25.66 -0.46 -13.29
C LEU A 239 26.59 0.73 -13.01
N LYS A 240 26.27 1.87 -13.62
CA LYS A 240 26.95 3.14 -13.32
C LYS A 240 26.49 3.71 -11.98
N ASP A 241 25.18 3.64 -11.73
CA ASP A 241 24.52 4.17 -10.56
C ASP A 241 24.12 3.02 -9.62
N ASP A 242 23.75 3.35 -8.37
CA ASP A 242 23.32 2.36 -7.39
C ASP A 242 22.03 1.66 -7.87
N PRO A 243 21.94 0.31 -7.82
CA PRO A 243 20.76 -0.42 -8.28
C PRO A 243 19.49 0.00 -7.53
N VAL A 244 19.58 0.38 -6.26
CA VAL A 244 18.43 0.86 -5.49
C VAL A 244 17.92 2.18 -6.04
N ASP A 245 18.81 3.10 -6.39
CA ASP A 245 18.44 4.39 -6.99
C ASP A 245 17.83 4.20 -8.38
N VAL A 246 18.39 3.30 -9.20
CA VAL A 246 17.88 3.00 -10.54
C VAL A 246 16.47 2.40 -10.49
N LEU A 247 16.24 1.45 -9.58
CA LEU A 247 14.92 0.85 -9.38
C LEU A 247 13.93 1.86 -8.79
N ALA A 248 14.36 2.69 -7.84
CA ALA A 248 13.50 3.72 -7.25
C ALA A 248 13.08 4.77 -8.28
N ASP A 249 14.00 5.21 -9.15
CA ASP A 249 13.68 6.10 -10.28
C ASP A 249 12.61 5.47 -11.18
N LYS A 250 12.73 4.17 -11.48
CA LYS A 250 11.76 3.47 -12.32
C LYS A 250 10.38 3.37 -11.67
N VAL A 251 10.31 3.05 -10.39
CA VAL A 251 9.04 2.99 -9.64
C VAL A 251 8.36 4.36 -9.62
N VAL A 252 9.11 5.45 -9.40
CA VAL A 252 8.56 6.82 -9.41
C VAL A 252 8.09 7.24 -10.82
N GLU A 253 8.82 6.87 -11.86
CA GLU A 253 8.41 7.07 -13.27
C GLU A 253 7.09 6.35 -13.58
N GLU A 254 6.90 5.12 -13.07
CA GLU A 254 5.67 4.35 -13.22
C GLU A 254 4.50 4.97 -12.44
N LEU A 255 4.72 5.39 -11.18
CA LEU A 255 3.69 6.06 -10.36
C LEU A 255 3.22 7.38 -10.97
N SER A 256 4.14 8.15 -11.55
CA SER A 256 3.83 9.43 -12.20
C SER A 256 3.16 9.29 -13.58
N GLY A 257 3.02 8.07 -14.10
CA GLY A 257 2.42 7.80 -15.41
C GLY A 257 3.29 8.23 -16.59
N GLN A 258 4.58 8.51 -16.37
CA GLN A 258 5.53 8.92 -17.41
C GLN A 258 6.17 7.73 -18.14
N SER A 259 5.99 6.53 -17.59
CA SER A 259 6.58 5.31 -18.08
C SER A 259 5.89 4.78 -19.35
N THR A 260 6.71 4.42 -20.33
CA THR A 260 6.25 3.78 -21.57
C THR A 260 5.88 2.30 -21.37
N TYR A 261 6.47 1.65 -20.37
CA TYR A 261 6.26 0.25 -20.01
C TYR A 261 6.39 0.12 -18.50
N ASN A 262 5.33 -0.35 -17.85
CA ASN A 262 5.37 -0.58 -16.41
C ASN A 262 5.89 -1.97 -16.09
N LEU A 263 6.92 -2.02 -15.26
CA LEU A 263 7.54 -3.23 -14.76
C LEU A 263 6.88 -3.70 -13.46
N PHE A 264 6.60 -2.78 -12.55
CA PHE A 264 6.29 -3.10 -11.15
C PHE A 264 4.87 -2.68 -10.74
N ILE A 265 4.37 -1.57 -11.27
CA ILE A 265 3.10 -0.98 -10.88
C ILE A 265 2.06 -1.08 -12.00
N GLU A 266 0.84 -1.44 -11.67
CA GLU A 266 -0.25 -1.47 -12.65
C GLU A 266 -0.56 -0.05 -13.15
N PRO A 267 -0.54 0.21 -14.47
CA PRO A 267 -0.80 1.54 -15.01
C PRO A 267 -2.29 1.91 -14.93
N GLU A 268 -2.58 3.20 -14.73
CA GLU A 268 -3.94 3.72 -14.78
C GLU A 268 -4.54 3.64 -16.19
N SER A 269 -3.71 3.88 -17.22
CA SER A 269 -4.13 3.81 -18.61
C SER A 269 -3.95 2.38 -19.15
N PRO A 270 -5.01 1.75 -19.71
CA PRO A 270 -4.91 0.44 -20.37
C PRO A 270 -3.96 0.43 -21.58
N SER A 271 -3.57 1.59 -22.10
CA SER A 271 -2.66 1.72 -23.24
C SER A 271 -1.20 1.44 -22.88
N VAL A 272 -0.83 1.55 -21.61
CA VAL A 272 0.55 1.31 -21.15
C VAL A 272 0.70 -0.20 -20.88
N PRO A 273 1.64 -0.89 -21.54
CA PRO A 273 1.86 -2.31 -21.26
C PRO A 273 2.38 -2.52 -19.84
N PHE A 274 1.85 -3.55 -19.17
CA PHE A 274 2.23 -3.94 -17.81
C PHE A 274 2.85 -5.34 -17.81
N LEU A 275 4.08 -5.46 -17.29
CA LEU A 275 4.83 -6.71 -17.26
C LEU A 275 4.75 -7.46 -15.91
N ASP A 276 4.17 -6.83 -14.88
CA ASP A 276 3.86 -7.41 -13.57
C ASP A 276 4.98 -8.25 -12.94
N TYR A 277 6.22 -7.74 -12.98
CA TYR A 277 7.36 -8.45 -12.43
C TYR A 277 7.18 -8.71 -10.92
N LEU A 278 6.50 -7.84 -10.17
CA LEU A 278 6.25 -8.08 -8.74
C LEU A 278 5.39 -9.33 -8.46
N SER A 279 4.53 -9.77 -9.38
CA SER A 279 3.79 -11.02 -9.24
C SER A 279 4.61 -12.23 -9.66
N VAL A 280 5.36 -12.09 -10.76
CA VAL A 280 6.23 -13.15 -11.32
C VAL A 280 7.36 -13.54 -10.35
N LEU A 281 7.83 -12.57 -9.56
CA LEU A 281 8.96 -12.74 -8.65
C LEU A 281 8.55 -13.30 -7.28
N ARG A 282 7.25 -13.36 -6.95
CA ARG A 282 6.79 -13.99 -5.71
C ARG A 282 6.80 -15.52 -5.84
N PRO A 283 7.38 -16.24 -4.86
CA PRO A 283 7.19 -17.69 -4.77
C PRO A 283 5.69 -18.00 -4.65
N ALA A 284 5.24 -19.10 -5.26
CA ALA A 284 3.83 -19.52 -5.33
C ALA A 284 3.10 -19.64 -3.97
N GLY A 285 3.81 -19.57 -2.84
CA GLY A 285 3.24 -19.63 -1.48
C GLY A 285 2.90 -18.30 -0.80
N ARG A 286 3.14 -17.13 -1.40
CA ARG A 286 2.86 -15.79 -0.83
C ARG A 286 1.79 -14.99 -1.60
N GLN A 287 0.90 -15.66 -2.32
CA GLN A 287 -0.20 -15.03 -3.07
C GLN A 287 -1.41 -14.64 -2.21
N ARG A 288 -1.25 -14.44 -0.90
CA ARG A 288 -2.32 -13.99 -0.01
C ARG A 288 -1.83 -12.83 0.84
#